data_AF-A0A7S3MWX7-F1
#
_entry.id   AF-A0A7S3MWX7-F1
#
_cell.length_a   1.000
_cell.length_b   1.000
_cell.length_c   1.000
_cell.angle_alpha   90.00
_cell.angle_beta   90.00
_cell.angle_gamma   90.00
#
_symmetry.space_group_name_H-M   'P 1'
#
loop_
_entity.id
_entity.type
_entity.pdbx_description
1 polymer ?
#
loop_
_entity_poly.entity_id
_entity_poly.type
_entity_poly.pdbx_seq_one_letter_code
_entity_poly.pdbx_strand_id
1 'polypeptide(L)'
;QQDPQQDPQKDPQQDHPQYSQIDLQPDLQDLQQEEESIDPVSKFFEGRWNSFVFKYRYLITLAFFGWLAFAMTQAFQISPLTKGEKFIDDYHYMIRAYTIFKQEFDRSVQQKRYIWNQVVLGIEGIDRSSIDKWNPGEVGTTKYDPEFDLADPAAQEFVQELFETLKVN
;
A
#
# COMPACT_ATOMS: atom_id res chain seq x y z
N GLN A 1 47.72 -61.54 34.43
CA GLN A 1 46.65 -62.54 34.67
C GLN A 1 45.35 -61.74 34.68
N GLN A 2 44.48 -61.77 33.67
CA GLN A 2 44.08 -62.87 32.80
C GLN A 2 44.08 -62.48 31.31
N ASP A 3 44.19 -63.52 30.50
CA ASP A 3 44.16 -63.59 29.03
C ASP A 3 42.74 -63.44 28.44
N PRO A 4 42.63 -63.29 27.10
CA PRO A 4 41.47 -62.75 26.41
C PRO A 4 40.50 -63.83 25.87
N GLN A 5 39.26 -63.43 25.61
CA GLN A 5 38.38 -64.14 24.69
C GLN A 5 37.80 -63.16 23.66
N GLN A 6 38.08 -63.48 22.39
CA GLN A 6 37.54 -62.85 21.20
C GLN A 6 36.06 -63.23 21.05
N ASP A 7 35.21 -62.25 20.77
CA ASP A 7 33.88 -62.45 20.22
C ASP A 7 33.81 -61.95 18.77
N PRO A 8 32.92 -62.52 17.94
CA PRO A 8 33.03 -62.48 16.50
C PRO A 8 32.59 -61.13 15.92
N GLN A 9 33.38 -60.68 14.96
CA GLN A 9 33.15 -59.56 14.07
C GLN A 9 31.79 -59.71 13.38
N LYS A 10 30.82 -58.90 13.78
CA LYS A 10 29.52 -58.75 13.10
C LYS A 10 29.63 -57.48 12.27
N ASP A 11 29.90 -57.64 10.96
CA ASP A 11 29.90 -56.52 10.03
C ASP A 11 28.54 -55.82 10.07
N PRO A 12 28.50 -54.48 10.16
CA PRO A 12 27.27 -53.74 9.99
C PRO A 12 26.86 -53.86 8.52
N GLN A 13 25.91 -54.75 8.26
CA GLN A 13 25.15 -54.75 7.02
C GLN A 13 24.62 -53.32 6.80
N GLN A 14 25.15 -52.71 5.75
CA GLN A 14 24.65 -51.47 5.18
C GLN A 14 23.22 -51.73 4.71
N ASP A 15 22.24 -51.38 5.54
CA ASP A 15 20.88 -51.10 5.10
C ASP A 15 20.91 -49.78 4.30
N HIS A 16 21.46 -49.86 3.09
CA HIS A 16 21.02 -48.95 2.06
C HIS A 16 19.55 -49.30 1.79
N PRO A 17 18.58 -48.41 2.06
CA PRO A 17 17.25 -48.62 1.52
C PRO A 17 17.45 -48.78 0.02
N GLN A 18 17.14 -49.98 -0.49
CA GLN A 18 16.89 -50.11 -1.91
C GLN A 18 15.85 -49.04 -2.19
N TYR A 19 16.25 -48.00 -2.92
CA TYR A 19 15.33 -47.31 -3.79
C TYR A 19 14.90 -48.39 -4.79
N SER A 20 13.92 -49.20 -4.39
CA SER A 20 13.02 -49.86 -5.30
C SER A 20 12.68 -48.79 -6.31
N GLN A 21 13.04 -49.06 -7.56
CA GLN A 21 12.66 -48.25 -8.70
C GLN A 21 11.28 -47.70 -8.38
N ILE A 22 11.16 -46.39 -8.21
CA ILE A 22 9.85 -45.76 -8.20
C ILE A 22 9.34 -46.15 -9.57
N ASP A 23 8.48 -47.16 -9.60
CA ASP A 23 7.74 -47.54 -10.78
C ASP A 23 6.99 -46.28 -11.14
N LEU A 24 7.58 -45.51 -12.07
CA LEU A 24 6.97 -44.35 -12.71
C LEU A 24 5.92 -44.84 -13.72
N GLN A 25 5.21 -45.90 -13.35
CA GLN A 25 3.92 -46.23 -13.90
C GLN A 25 2.95 -45.60 -12.92
N PRO A 26 2.41 -44.40 -13.21
CA PRO A 26 1.30 -43.90 -12.41
C PRO A 26 0.28 -45.04 -12.37
N ASP A 27 -0.09 -45.47 -11.16
CA ASP A 27 -1.05 -46.53 -10.98
C ASP A 27 -2.30 -46.14 -11.76
N LEU A 28 -2.53 -46.82 -12.88
CA LEU A 28 -3.61 -46.50 -13.82
C LEU A 28 -4.96 -46.54 -13.09
N GLN A 29 -5.03 -47.22 -11.95
CA GLN A 29 -6.20 -47.31 -11.09
C GLN A 29 -6.45 -46.03 -10.30
N ASP A 30 -5.41 -45.31 -9.85
CA ASP A 30 -5.57 -44.01 -9.18
C ASP A 30 -5.95 -42.91 -10.19
N LEU A 31 -5.40 -42.95 -11.41
CA LEU A 31 -5.83 -42.06 -12.50
C LEU A 31 -7.27 -42.35 -12.96
N GLN A 32 -7.69 -43.61 -12.95
CA GLN A 32 -9.06 -44.02 -13.29
C GLN A 32 -10.06 -43.69 -12.18
N GLN A 33 -9.66 -43.75 -10.90
CA GLN A 33 -10.52 -43.34 -9.79
C GLN A 33 -10.68 -41.82 -9.68
N GLU A 34 -9.67 -41.02 -10.03
CA GLU A 34 -9.82 -39.56 -10.16
C GLU A 34 -10.71 -39.16 -11.35
N GLU A 35 -10.70 -39.91 -12.46
CA GLU A 35 -11.63 -39.70 -13.58
C GLU A 35 -13.09 -40.04 -13.24
N GLU A 36 -13.34 -40.93 -12.27
CA GLU A 36 -14.69 -41.42 -11.99
C GLU A 36 -15.54 -40.46 -11.14
N SER A 37 -14.92 -39.50 -10.43
CA SER A 37 -15.63 -38.46 -9.68
C SER A 37 -15.31 -37.05 -10.16
N ILE A 38 -15.34 -36.80 -11.48
CA ILE A 38 -15.32 -35.42 -11.97
C ILE A 38 -16.58 -34.71 -11.46
N ASP A 39 -16.37 -33.77 -10.53
CA ASP A 39 -17.40 -32.97 -9.89
C ASP A 39 -18.33 -32.34 -10.95
N PRO A 40 -19.66 -32.31 -10.74
CA PRO A 40 -20.60 -31.76 -11.71
C PRO A 40 -20.27 -30.32 -12.13
N VAL A 41 -19.65 -29.55 -11.23
CA VAL A 41 -19.17 -28.19 -11.52
C VAL A 41 -18.02 -28.23 -12.52
N SER A 42 -17.05 -29.12 -12.34
CA SER A 42 -15.93 -29.31 -13.27
C SER A 42 -16.41 -29.71 -14.67
N LYS A 43 -17.37 -30.65 -14.79
CA LYS A 43 -17.96 -31.02 -16.10
C LYS A 43 -18.65 -29.84 -16.80
N PHE A 44 -19.30 -28.96 -16.04
CA PHE A 44 -19.92 -27.75 -16.60
C PHE A 44 -18.88 -26.78 -17.17
N PHE A 45 -17.78 -26.57 -16.43
CA PHE A 45 -16.70 -25.69 -16.84
C PHE A 45 -15.93 -26.21 -18.06
N GLU A 46 -15.67 -27.51 -18.11
CA GLU A 46 -14.92 -28.16 -19.20
C GLU A 46 -15.69 -28.21 -20.52
N GLY A 47 -17.00 -28.44 -20.46
CA GLY A 47 -17.84 -28.59 -21.65
C GLY A 47 -18.47 -27.28 -22.11
N ARG A 48 -19.62 -26.95 -21.52
CA ARG A 48 -20.51 -25.90 -22.02
C ARG A 48 -19.91 -24.50 -21.86
N TRP A 49 -19.26 -24.23 -20.72
CA TRP A 49 -18.63 -22.94 -20.46
C TRP A 49 -17.39 -22.73 -21.33
N ASN A 50 -16.49 -23.71 -21.38
CA ASN A 50 -15.27 -23.63 -22.20
C ASN A 50 -15.59 -23.38 -23.68
N SER A 51 -16.55 -24.14 -24.24
CA SER A 51 -16.96 -23.97 -25.63
C SER A 51 -17.58 -22.58 -25.90
N PHE A 52 -18.33 -22.02 -24.93
CA PHE A 52 -18.82 -20.65 -24.99
C PHE A 52 -17.69 -19.61 -24.96
N VAL A 53 -16.75 -19.74 -24.03
CA VAL A 53 -15.61 -18.82 -23.90
C VAL A 53 -14.73 -18.86 -25.15
N PHE A 54 -14.43 -20.04 -25.68
CA PHE A 54 -13.66 -20.18 -26.92
C PHE A 54 -14.38 -19.55 -28.12
N LYS A 55 -15.71 -19.72 -28.22
CA LYS A 55 -16.52 -19.13 -29.30
C LYS A 55 -16.51 -17.60 -29.26
N TYR A 56 -16.55 -17.00 -28.08
CA TYR A 56 -16.63 -15.55 -27.90
C TYR A 56 -15.31 -14.91 -27.43
N ARG A 57 -14.18 -15.62 -27.54
CA ARG A 57 -12.88 -15.20 -26.99
C ARG A 57 -12.51 -13.76 -27.35
N TYR A 58 -12.69 -13.37 -28.61
CA TYR A 58 -12.33 -12.03 -29.07
C TYR A 58 -13.27 -10.95 -28.51
N LEU A 59 -14.56 -11.24 -28.34
CA LEU A 59 -15.51 -10.31 -27.72
C LEU A 59 -15.20 -10.13 -26.24
N ILE A 60 -14.89 -11.22 -25.52
CA ILE A 60 -14.53 -11.19 -24.10
C ILE A 60 -13.22 -10.40 -23.91
N THR A 61 -12.21 -10.65 -24.74
CA THR A 61 -10.94 -9.90 -24.70
C THR A 61 -11.16 -8.42 -24.99
N LEU A 62 -11.97 -8.08 -26.00
CA LEU A 62 -12.26 -6.68 -26.32
C LEU A 62 -13.03 -5.97 -25.20
N ALA A 63 -14.00 -6.64 -24.59
CA ALA A 63 -14.72 -6.12 -23.42
C ALA A 63 -13.79 -5.89 -22.22
N PHE A 64 -12.86 -6.82 -21.98
CA PHE A 64 -11.86 -6.68 -20.92
C PHE A 64 -10.94 -5.47 -21.15
N PHE A 65 -10.40 -5.30 -22.36
CA PHE A 65 -9.57 -4.13 -22.66
C PHE A 65 -10.35 -2.83 -22.62
N GLY A 66 -11.61 -2.83 -23.07
CA GLY A 66 -12.50 -1.68 -22.92
C GLY A 66 -12.73 -1.30 -21.46
N TRP A 67 -12.98 -2.29 -20.60
CA TRP A 67 -13.13 -2.09 -19.16
C TRP A 67 -11.84 -1.61 -18.51
N LEU A 68 -10.69 -2.15 -18.91
CA LEU A 68 -9.38 -1.75 -18.40
C LEU A 68 -9.08 -0.29 -18.77
N ALA A 69 -9.32 0.11 -20.01
CA ALA A 69 -9.15 1.49 -20.45
C ALA A 69 -10.07 2.44 -19.66
N PHE A 70 -11.33 2.05 -19.43
CA PHE A 70 -12.24 2.80 -18.58
C PHE A 70 -11.76 2.90 -17.13
N ALA A 71 -11.26 1.81 -16.54
CA ALA A 71 -10.72 1.84 -15.19
C ALA A 71 -9.48 2.74 -15.10
N MET A 72 -8.61 2.74 -16.11
CA MET A 72 -7.45 3.63 -16.18
C MET A 72 -7.86 5.10 -16.24
N THR A 73 -8.87 5.45 -17.06
CA THR A 73 -9.33 6.86 -17.13
C THR A 73 -9.93 7.34 -15.81
N GLN A 74 -10.59 6.46 -15.06
CA GLN A 74 -11.08 6.76 -13.72
C GLN A 74 -9.93 6.85 -12.70
N ALA A 75 -8.92 5.99 -12.80
CA ALA A 75 -7.76 6.02 -11.92
C ALA A 75 -6.97 7.33 -12.04
N PHE A 76 -6.85 7.88 -13.24
CA PHE A 76 -6.21 9.20 -13.44
C PHE A 76 -7.02 10.36 -12.86
N GLN A 77 -8.32 10.18 -12.57
CA GLN A 77 -9.16 11.19 -11.94
C GLN A 77 -9.10 11.13 -10.41
N ILE A 78 -8.30 10.22 -9.82
CA ILE A 78 -8.06 10.19 -8.38
C ILE A 78 -7.33 11.48 -8.00
N SER A 79 -8.11 12.45 -7.54
CA SER A 79 -7.62 13.70 -7.00
C SER A 79 -6.89 13.46 -5.67
N PRO A 80 -5.96 14.35 -5.26
CA PRO A 80 -5.38 14.28 -3.93
C PRO A 80 -6.49 14.22 -2.87
N LEU A 81 -6.24 13.49 -1.79
CA LEU A 81 -7.22 13.28 -0.71
C LEU A 81 -7.72 14.63 -0.19
N THR A 82 -8.92 15.02 -0.60
CA THR A 82 -9.59 16.26 -0.14
C THR A 82 -10.29 16.07 1.20
N LYS A 83 -10.42 14.82 1.64
CA LYS A 83 -11.01 14.42 2.90
C LYS A 83 -9.93 13.75 3.73
N GLY A 84 -9.88 14.06 5.03
CA GLY A 84 -9.00 13.36 5.97
C GLY A 84 -9.25 11.86 5.94
N GLU A 85 -8.20 11.10 6.22
CA GLU A 85 -8.24 9.64 6.24
C GLU A 85 -9.37 9.12 7.14
N LYS A 86 -10.18 8.21 6.61
CA LYS A 86 -11.27 7.58 7.36
C LYS A 86 -10.73 6.35 8.07
N PHE A 87 -10.47 6.48 9.37
CA PHE A 87 -10.00 5.37 10.20
C PHE A 87 -11.12 4.43 10.66
N ILE A 88 -12.37 4.85 10.55
CA ILE A 88 -13.54 4.15 11.09
C ILE A 88 -14.62 4.11 10.00
N ASP A 89 -15.31 2.97 9.90
CA ASP A 89 -16.43 2.78 8.98
C ASP A 89 -17.56 3.81 9.22
N ASP A 90 -18.23 4.21 8.15
CA ASP A 90 -19.30 5.20 8.15
C ASP A 90 -20.52 4.74 8.99
N TYR A 91 -20.70 3.43 9.14
CA TYR A 91 -21.76 2.83 9.95
C TYR A 91 -21.46 2.79 11.45
N HIS A 92 -20.22 3.09 11.85
CA HIS A 92 -19.88 3.12 13.26
C HIS A 92 -20.63 4.25 13.97
N TYR A 93 -21.19 3.96 15.15
CA TYR A 93 -22.08 4.88 15.87
C TYR A 93 -21.45 6.27 16.12
N MET A 94 -20.14 6.31 16.39
CA MET A 94 -19.40 7.57 16.57
C MET A 94 -19.40 8.45 15.30
N ILE A 95 -19.17 7.86 14.13
CA ILE A 95 -19.15 8.59 12.85
C ILE A 95 -20.56 9.05 12.49
N ARG A 96 -21.57 8.21 12.74
CA ARG A 96 -22.97 8.58 12.53
C ARG A 96 -23.41 9.73 13.42
N ALA A 97 -23.07 9.69 14.71
CA ALA A 97 -23.34 10.78 15.63
C ALA A 97 -22.63 12.07 15.18
N TYR A 98 -21.33 12.01 14.88
CA TYR A 98 -20.57 13.15 14.36
C TYR A 98 -21.17 13.72 13.07
N THR A 99 -21.60 12.85 12.15
CA THR A 99 -22.20 13.26 10.88
C THR A 99 -23.53 13.98 11.09
N ILE A 100 -24.40 13.45 11.95
CA ILE A 100 -25.67 14.10 12.33
C ILE A 100 -25.38 15.45 13.00
N PHE A 101 -24.42 15.50 13.92
CA PHE A 101 -24.03 16.76 14.56
C PHE A 101 -23.52 17.79 13.56
N LYS A 102 -22.68 17.38 12.61
CA LYS A 102 -22.11 18.27 11.59
C LYS A 102 -23.15 18.75 10.58
N GLN A 103 -24.12 17.91 10.19
CA GLN A 103 -25.13 18.27 9.20
C GLN A 103 -26.25 19.14 9.79
N GLU A 104 -26.72 18.83 11.00
CA GLU A 104 -27.87 19.51 11.63
C GLU A 104 -27.46 20.75 12.43
N PHE A 105 -26.24 20.77 12.99
CA PHE A 105 -25.75 21.87 13.82
C PHE A 105 -24.55 22.57 13.19
N ASP A 106 -24.52 22.68 11.86
CA ASP A 106 -23.43 23.33 11.14
C ASP A 106 -23.38 24.84 11.47
N ARG A 107 -22.83 25.19 12.64
CA ARG A 107 -22.55 26.57 13.04
C ARG A 107 -21.39 27.16 12.23
N SER A 108 -20.84 26.42 11.26
CA SER A 108 -19.72 26.85 10.44
C SER A 108 -20.12 27.67 9.20
N VAL A 109 -21.42 27.76 8.86
CA VAL A 109 -21.90 28.58 7.70
C VAL A 109 -21.57 30.07 7.85
N GLN A 110 -21.16 30.55 9.03
CA GLN A 110 -20.71 31.93 9.26
C GLN A 110 -19.22 32.10 9.54
N GLN A 111 -18.43 31.04 9.67
CA GLN A 111 -16.99 31.20 9.82
C GLN A 111 -16.35 31.21 8.44
N LYS A 112 -16.22 32.42 7.86
CA LYS A 112 -15.27 32.68 6.77
C LYS A 112 -13.96 32.00 7.16
N ARG A 113 -13.56 30.98 6.40
CA ARG A 113 -12.28 30.30 6.62
C ARG A 113 -11.19 31.26 6.16
N TYR A 114 -10.64 32.00 7.10
CA TYR A 114 -9.42 32.76 6.86
C TYR A 114 -8.26 31.78 6.78
N ILE A 115 -7.47 31.90 5.73
CA ILE A 115 -6.16 31.25 5.65
C ILE A 115 -5.18 32.23 6.31
N TRP A 116 -4.58 31.83 7.43
CA TRP A 116 -3.55 32.62 8.09
C TRP A 116 -2.26 32.50 7.28
N ASN A 117 -1.88 33.58 6.61
CA ASN A 117 -0.59 33.66 5.92
C ASN A 117 0.42 34.26 6.90
N GLN A 118 1.47 33.52 7.24
CA GLN A 118 2.58 34.00 8.06
C GLN A 118 3.83 34.10 7.19
N VAL A 119 4.37 35.31 7.05
CA VAL A 119 5.66 35.56 6.39
C VAL A 119 6.70 35.73 7.49
N VAL A 120 7.81 35.01 7.38
CA VAL A 120 8.94 35.09 8.31
C VAL A 120 10.19 35.43 7.52
N LEU A 121 10.94 36.42 7.98
CA LEU A 121 12.18 36.91 7.36
C LEU A 121 13.39 36.53 8.23
N GLY A 122 14.58 36.51 7.63
CA GLY A 122 15.84 36.22 8.34
C GLY A 122 16.10 34.74 8.64
N ILE A 123 15.36 33.84 7.99
CA ILE A 123 15.56 32.39 8.10
C ILE A 123 15.85 31.86 6.70
N GLU A 124 17.02 31.26 6.49
CA GLU A 124 17.37 30.60 5.23
C GLU A 124 16.67 29.25 5.09
N GLY A 125 16.40 28.59 6.22
CA GLY A 125 15.68 27.33 6.26
C GLY A 125 15.93 26.53 7.53
N ILE A 126 15.68 25.23 7.44
CA ILE A 126 15.91 24.28 8.54
C ILE A 126 17.01 23.32 8.09
N ASP A 127 18.06 23.17 8.89
CA ASP A 127 19.04 22.11 8.69
C ASP A 127 18.46 20.77 9.12
N ARG A 128 18.45 19.82 8.18
CA ARG A 128 17.98 18.46 8.38
C ARG A 128 19.05 17.40 8.14
N SER A 129 20.30 17.81 7.95
CA SER A 129 21.41 16.91 7.59
C SER A 129 21.70 15.84 8.65
N SER A 130 21.42 16.12 9.93
CA SER A 130 21.66 15.23 11.06
C SER A 130 20.40 14.56 11.63
N ILE A 131 19.23 14.72 10.99
CA ILE A 131 17.97 14.19 11.50
C ILE A 131 17.76 12.73 11.10
N ASP A 132 17.26 11.92 12.03
CA ASP A 132 16.72 10.61 11.68
C ASP A 132 15.32 10.73 11.05
N LYS A 133 15.21 10.37 9.77
CA LYS A 133 13.94 10.34 9.04
C LYS A 133 12.88 9.42 9.65
N TRP A 134 13.26 8.50 10.53
CA TRP A 134 12.35 7.59 11.22
C TRP A 134 11.90 8.08 12.59
N ASN A 135 12.48 9.17 13.11
CA ASN A 135 12.07 9.79 14.36
C ASN A 135 11.19 11.03 14.09
N PRO A 136 9.85 10.93 14.23
CA PRO A 136 8.95 12.04 13.91
C PRO A 136 9.07 13.23 14.90
N GLY A 137 9.77 13.07 16.02
CA GLY A 137 9.99 14.14 16.99
C GLY A 137 11.13 15.09 16.61
N GLU A 138 12.00 14.73 15.67
CA GLU A 138 13.14 15.55 15.26
C GLU A 138 12.79 16.41 14.04
N VAL A 139 12.75 17.73 14.25
CA VAL A 139 12.39 18.69 13.20
C VAL A 139 13.59 19.41 12.58
N GLY A 140 14.75 19.37 13.26
CA GLY A 140 15.99 20.01 12.84
C GLY A 140 16.33 21.27 13.60
N THR A 141 17.35 21.98 13.11
CA THR A 141 17.78 23.27 13.68
C THR A 141 17.62 24.38 12.66
N THR A 142 17.06 25.52 13.08
CA THR A 142 16.88 26.70 12.24
C THR A 142 18.23 27.28 11.79
N LYS A 143 18.36 27.59 10.50
CA LYS A 143 19.46 28.36 9.93
C LYS A 143 19.02 29.81 9.77
N TYR A 144 19.64 30.68 10.56
CA TYR A 144 19.41 32.13 10.48
C TYR A 144 20.32 32.73 9.42
N ASP A 145 19.79 33.70 8.68
CA ASP A 145 20.58 34.52 7.77
C ASP A 145 21.40 35.53 8.60
N PRO A 146 22.74 35.45 8.60
CA PRO A 146 23.57 36.36 9.38
C PRO A 146 23.65 37.76 8.77
N GLU A 147 23.31 37.93 7.49
CA GLU A 147 23.30 39.22 6.78
C GLU A 147 21.96 39.95 6.96
N PHE A 148 20.94 39.26 7.49
CA PHE A 148 19.64 39.87 7.75
C PHE A 148 19.70 40.81 8.96
N ASP A 149 19.62 42.12 8.69
CA ASP A 149 19.55 43.17 9.70
C ASP A 149 18.36 44.11 9.45
N LEU A 150 17.45 44.19 10.43
CA LEU A 150 16.29 45.10 10.40
C LEU A 150 16.65 46.54 10.78
N ALA A 151 17.87 46.78 11.29
CA ALA A 151 18.35 48.12 11.60
C ALA A 151 18.78 48.89 10.33
N ASP A 152 19.06 48.19 9.22
CA ASP A 152 19.42 48.81 7.95
C ASP A 152 18.21 49.60 7.37
N PRO A 153 18.36 50.90 7.09
CA PRO A 153 17.32 51.69 6.44
C PRO A 153 16.76 51.06 5.15
N ALA A 154 17.60 50.38 4.36
CA ALA A 154 17.14 49.72 3.14
C ALA A 154 16.21 48.53 3.43
N ALA A 155 16.50 47.75 4.48
CA ALA A 155 15.65 46.65 4.91
C ALA A 155 14.29 47.13 5.46
N GLN A 156 14.28 48.29 6.14
CA GLN A 156 13.04 48.91 6.63
C GLN A 156 12.13 49.35 5.50
N GLU A 157 12.70 49.96 4.45
CA GLU A 157 11.94 50.35 3.25
C GLU A 157 11.34 49.13 2.55
N PHE A 158 12.12 48.05 2.38
CA PHE A 158 11.64 46.79 1.81
C PHE A 158 10.48 46.18 2.60
N VAL A 159 10.60 46.12 3.94
CA VAL A 159 9.54 45.57 4.80
C VAL A 159 8.26 46.42 4.67
N GLN A 160 8.40 47.74 4.60
CA GLN A 160 7.26 48.63 4.40
C GLN A 160 6.57 48.40 3.04
N GLU A 161 7.34 48.25 1.96
CA GLU A 161 6.81 47.94 0.62
C GLU A 161 6.10 46.59 0.59
N LEU A 162 6.65 45.58 1.25
CA LEU A 162 6.04 44.26 1.38
C LEU A 162 4.67 44.35 2.05
N PHE A 163 4.56 45.10 3.15
CA PHE A 163 3.29 45.29 3.85
C PHE A 163 2.23 46.01 3.01
N GLU A 164 2.60 47.07 2.29
CA GLU A 164 1.66 47.76 1.41
C GLU A 164 1.22 46.87 0.24
N THR A 165 2.14 46.08 -0.32
CA THR A 165 1.81 45.11 -1.40
C THR A 165 0.84 44.03 -0.92
N LEU A 166 1.04 43.51 0.30
CA LEU A 166 0.18 42.48 0.89
C LEU A 166 -1.19 43.01 1.34
N LYS A 167 -1.31 44.32 1.57
CA LYS A 167 -2.56 44.98 1.98
C LYS A 167 -3.51 45.23 0.80
N VAL A 168 -2.98 45.41 -0.40
CA VAL A 168 -3.76 45.71 -1.62
C VAL A 168 -4.39 44.45 -2.24
N ASN A 169 -3.84 43.27 -1.95
CA ASN A 169 -4.40 41.97 -2.34
C ASN A 169 -5.32 41.38 -1.26
#